data_AF-A0A532VA14-F1
#
_entry.id   AF-A0A532VA14-F1
#
_cell.length_a   1.000
_cell.length_b   1.000
_cell.length_c   1.000
_cell.angle_alpha   90.00
_cell.angle_beta   90.00
_cell.angle_gamma   90.00
#
_symmetry.space_group_name_H-M   'P 1'
#
loop_
_entity.id
_entity.type
_entity.pdbx_description
1 polymer ?
#
loop_
_entity_poly.entity_id
_entity_poly.type
_entity_poly.pdbx_seq_one_letter_code
_entity_poly.pdbx_strand_id
1 'polypeptide(L)'
;MQLKGIVSAGFETNGKGHQGFIVELPGAFVRGKTERQALDKVKKEVDLYLKWLGMEPKHDYEIRIVQRHKSNAVVEDADTAILLEADRGEIRVEEFKRLADLARYSKETFVKLYTSTQHKDWIDESRIRKTFYGDNPATIQRIFDHVRNCQFYYLSRIGITEEMDGDFADTRERCLEKLGAFYMENNNLAMFEENGELWTLKKVLRRFIWHDRIHAKAITRILERQRQLGIIDAYDDPFHFMKTTNG
;
A
#
# COMPACT_ATOMS: atom_id res chain seq x y z
N MET A 1 -5.79 -16.43 -6.12
CA MET A 1 -6.03 -15.44 -7.22
C MET A 1 -5.30 -15.94 -8.46
N GLN A 2 -5.89 -15.91 -9.66
CA GLN A 2 -5.18 -16.32 -10.87
C GLN A 2 -5.30 -15.22 -11.92
N LEU A 3 -4.16 -14.60 -12.29
CA LEU A 3 -4.14 -13.58 -13.33
C LEU A 3 -4.34 -14.21 -14.70
N LYS A 4 -5.26 -13.65 -15.50
CA LYS A 4 -5.66 -14.17 -16.82
C LYS A 4 -4.80 -13.62 -17.97
N GLY A 5 -3.50 -13.47 -17.76
CA GLY A 5 -2.56 -12.94 -18.76
C GLY A 5 -2.71 -11.45 -19.10
N ILE A 6 -3.80 -10.80 -18.68
CA ILE A 6 -4.01 -9.34 -18.77
C ILE A 6 -3.93 -8.76 -17.37
N VAL A 7 -3.27 -7.61 -17.24
CA VAL A 7 -3.17 -6.81 -16.02
C VAL A 7 -3.64 -5.40 -16.32
N SER A 8 -4.62 -4.93 -15.54
CA SER A 8 -5.21 -3.60 -15.71
C SER A 8 -4.56 -2.62 -14.74
N ALA A 9 -4.23 -1.42 -15.22
CA ALA A 9 -3.61 -0.36 -14.43
C ALA A 9 -4.43 0.93 -14.47
N GLY A 10 -4.68 1.52 -13.31
CA GLY A 10 -5.18 2.88 -13.16
C GLY A 10 -4.06 3.82 -12.75
N PHE A 11 -3.93 4.97 -13.42
CA PHE A 11 -2.87 5.95 -13.16
C PHE A 11 -3.42 7.27 -12.62
N GLU A 12 -2.73 7.82 -11.64
CA GLU A 12 -2.98 9.13 -11.05
C GLU A 12 -1.81 10.08 -11.28
N THR A 13 -2.09 11.34 -11.59
CA THR A 13 -1.07 12.39 -11.74
C THR A 13 -1.57 13.76 -11.27
N ASN A 14 -0.64 14.56 -10.75
CA ASN A 14 -0.80 16.00 -10.54
C ASN A 14 0.01 16.84 -11.57
N GLY A 15 0.61 16.18 -12.58
CA GLY A 15 1.51 16.79 -13.58
C GLY A 15 3.00 16.75 -13.22
N LYS A 16 3.37 16.50 -11.96
CA LYS A 16 4.78 16.41 -11.51
C LYS A 16 5.28 14.98 -11.39
N GLY A 17 4.38 14.03 -11.12
CA GLY A 17 4.67 12.61 -11.02
C GLY A 17 3.48 11.76 -11.45
N HIS A 18 3.70 10.45 -11.49
CA HIS A 18 2.68 9.45 -11.82
C HIS A 18 2.73 8.31 -10.81
N GLN A 19 1.56 7.93 -10.31
CA GLN A 19 1.37 6.74 -9.49
C GLN A 19 0.36 5.81 -10.16
N GLY A 20 0.72 4.54 -10.32
CA GLY A 20 -0.14 3.53 -10.91
C GLY A 20 -0.54 2.48 -9.88
N PHE A 21 -1.75 1.97 -10.00
CA PHE A 21 -2.28 0.86 -9.20
C PHE A 21 -2.70 -0.27 -10.12
N ILE A 22 -2.40 -1.51 -9.73
CA ILE A 22 -2.80 -2.69 -10.48
C ILE A 22 -4.16 -3.17 -9.94
N VAL A 23 -5.17 -3.17 -10.81
CA VAL A 23 -6.57 -3.40 -10.42
C VAL A 23 -6.77 -4.79 -9.83
N GLU A 24 -6.18 -5.80 -10.46
CA GLU A 24 -6.31 -7.20 -10.03
C GLU A 24 -5.49 -7.52 -8.77
N LEU A 25 -4.56 -6.64 -8.38
CA LEU A 25 -3.63 -6.84 -7.26
C LEU A 25 -3.80 -5.70 -6.23
N PRO A 26 -4.78 -5.80 -5.31
CA PRO A 26 -5.07 -4.73 -4.36
C PRO A 26 -3.83 -4.28 -3.59
N GLY A 27 -3.54 -2.99 -3.67
CA GLY A 27 -2.39 -2.39 -3.01
C GLY A 27 -1.05 -2.52 -3.73
N ALA A 28 -0.98 -3.24 -4.86
CA ALA A 28 0.18 -3.18 -5.74
C ALA A 28 0.28 -1.80 -6.39
N PHE A 29 1.50 -1.25 -6.48
CA PHE A 29 1.70 0.12 -6.94
C PHE A 29 3.00 0.32 -7.70
N VAL A 30 2.97 1.26 -8.65
CA VAL A 30 4.14 1.73 -9.39
C VAL A 30 4.22 3.25 -9.35
N ARG A 31 5.43 3.80 -9.43
CA ARG A 31 5.66 5.25 -9.40
C ARG A 31 6.74 5.65 -10.42
N GLY A 32 6.57 6.80 -11.05
CA GLY A 32 7.51 7.35 -12.03
C GLY A 32 7.33 8.86 -12.21
N LYS A 33 8.34 9.53 -12.77
CA LYS A 33 8.20 10.94 -13.13
C LYS A 33 7.21 11.11 -14.29
N THR A 34 7.22 10.16 -15.23
CA THR A 34 6.27 10.06 -16.35
C THR A 34 5.41 8.80 -16.25
N GLU A 35 4.25 8.79 -16.90
CA GLU A 35 3.39 7.61 -17.02
C GLU A 35 4.18 6.42 -17.57
N ARG A 36 4.99 6.63 -18.61
CA ARG A 36 5.81 5.58 -19.22
C ARG A 36 6.78 4.94 -18.22
N GLN A 37 7.51 5.75 -17.44
CA GLN A 37 8.43 5.23 -16.43
C GLN A 37 7.72 4.44 -15.32
N ALA A 38 6.50 4.81 -14.98
CA ALA A 38 5.70 4.07 -14.02
C ALA A 38 5.18 2.76 -14.65
N LEU A 39 4.71 2.82 -15.90
CA LEU A 39 4.23 1.68 -16.69
C LEU A 39 5.31 0.61 -16.88
N ASP A 40 6.55 1.02 -17.18
CA ASP A 40 7.68 0.10 -17.38
C ASP A 40 7.99 -0.74 -16.12
N LYS A 41 7.46 -0.35 -14.95
CA LYS A 41 7.64 -1.06 -13.67
C LYS A 41 6.48 -2.01 -13.33
N VAL A 42 5.38 -2.00 -14.08
CA VAL A 42 4.17 -2.77 -13.75
C VAL A 42 4.44 -4.27 -13.72
N LYS A 43 5.12 -4.82 -14.75
CA LYS A 43 5.46 -6.26 -14.78
C LYS A 43 6.27 -6.67 -13.55
N LYS A 44 7.30 -5.88 -13.22
CA LYS A 44 8.12 -6.13 -12.02
C LYS A 44 7.26 -6.09 -10.75
N GLU A 45 6.39 -5.10 -10.57
CA GLU A 45 5.52 -5.05 -9.39
C GLU A 45 4.59 -6.25 -9.31
N VAL A 46 4.00 -6.70 -10.43
CA VAL A 46 3.18 -7.92 -10.50
C VAL A 46 3.99 -9.13 -10.00
N ASP A 47 5.20 -9.31 -10.50
CA ASP A 47 6.05 -10.45 -10.11
C ASP A 47 6.38 -10.42 -8.62
N LEU A 48 6.74 -9.25 -8.06
CA LEU A 48 7.04 -9.10 -6.64
C LEU A 48 5.80 -9.35 -5.77
N TYR A 49 4.65 -8.86 -6.21
CA TYR A 49 3.39 -9.05 -5.51
C TYR A 49 2.97 -10.52 -5.49
N LEU A 50 3.11 -11.24 -6.61
CA LEU A 50 2.81 -12.67 -6.66
C LEU A 50 3.77 -13.48 -5.79
N LYS A 51 5.07 -13.15 -5.81
CA LYS A 51 6.06 -13.77 -4.91
C LYS A 51 5.72 -13.56 -3.44
N TRP A 52 5.30 -12.35 -3.07
CA TRP A 52 4.82 -12.07 -1.72
C TRP A 52 3.63 -12.97 -1.33
N LEU A 53 2.74 -13.29 -2.27
CA LEU A 53 1.65 -14.23 -2.02
C LEU A 53 2.06 -15.72 -2.11
N GLY A 54 3.36 -16.04 -2.27
CA GLY A 54 3.84 -17.41 -2.48
C GLY A 54 3.40 -18.01 -3.82
N MET A 55 3.14 -17.16 -4.82
CA MET A 55 2.62 -17.56 -6.12
C MET A 55 3.69 -17.39 -7.22
N GLU A 56 3.74 -18.35 -8.13
CA GLU A 56 4.64 -18.29 -9.29
C GLU A 56 4.10 -17.32 -10.37
N PRO A 57 4.90 -16.33 -10.82
CA PRO A 57 4.53 -15.48 -11.93
C PRO A 57 4.54 -16.23 -13.26
N LYS A 58 3.56 -15.96 -14.12
CA LYS A 58 3.47 -16.59 -15.46
C LYS A 58 4.31 -15.87 -16.53
N HIS A 59 4.95 -14.75 -16.18
CA HIS A 59 5.86 -13.96 -17.02
C HIS A 59 5.37 -13.76 -18.46
N ASP A 60 4.22 -13.10 -18.69
CA ASP A 60 3.80 -12.59 -20.03
C ASP A 60 2.53 -11.74 -19.94
N TYR A 61 2.48 -10.83 -18.95
CA TYR A 61 1.30 -10.00 -18.74
C TYR A 61 1.18 -8.90 -19.82
N GLU A 62 0.06 -8.87 -20.54
CA GLU A 62 -0.38 -7.72 -21.33
C GLU A 62 -0.89 -6.65 -20.37
N ILE A 63 -0.31 -5.44 -20.41
CA ILE A 63 -0.70 -4.34 -19.53
C ILE A 63 -1.70 -3.44 -20.25
N ARG A 64 -2.87 -3.22 -19.64
CA ARG A 64 -3.89 -2.29 -20.13
C ARG A 64 -4.08 -1.14 -19.17
N ILE A 65 -3.98 0.09 -19.68
CA ILE A 65 -4.33 1.29 -18.90
C ILE A 65 -5.84 1.47 -19.01
N VAL A 66 -6.55 1.25 -17.90
CA VAL A 66 -8.02 1.28 -17.86
C VAL A 66 -8.58 2.56 -17.25
N GLN A 67 -7.74 3.35 -16.59
CA GLN A 67 -8.17 4.59 -15.94
C GLN A 67 -7.01 5.59 -15.86
N ARG A 68 -7.32 6.86 -16.06
CA ARG A 68 -6.43 7.99 -15.77
C ARG A 68 -7.18 8.99 -14.90
N HIS A 69 -6.53 9.44 -13.84
CA HIS A 69 -7.09 10.40 -12.90
C HIS A 69 -6.11 11.55 -12.70
N LYS A 70 -6.61 12.78 -12.81
CA LYS A 70 -5.85 13.97 -12.43
C LYS A 70 -6.35 14.45 -11.08
N SER A 71 -5.44 14.64 -10.14
CA SER A 71 -5.79 15.10 -8.79
C SER A 71 -4.79 16.15 -8.29
N ASN A 72 -5.10 16.72 -7.13
CA ASN A 72 -4.21 17.63 -6.41
C ASN A 72 -3.30 16.91 -5.41
N ALA A 73 -3.38 15.57 -5.32
CA ALA A 73 -2.54 14.78 -4.43
C ALA A 73 -1.06 14.93 -4.78
N VAL A 74 -0.18 14.89 -3.79
CA VAL A 74 1.27 15.02 -4.00
C VAL A 74 1.85 13.65 -4.37
N VAL A 75 1.54 13.18 -5.58
CA VAL A 75 1.87 11.81 -6.05
C VAL A 75 3.38 11.52 -6.08
N GLU A 76 4.22 12.55 -6.22
CA GLU A 76 5.68 12.47 -6.08
C GLU A 76 6.16 12.20 -4.65
N ASP A 77 5.29 12.40 -3.66
CA ASP A 77 5.49 12.01 -2.25
C ASP A 77 4.71 10.75 -1.85
N ALA A 78 4.14 10.06 -2.85
CA ALA A 78 3.36 8.84 -2.66
C ALA A 78 2.01 9.07 -1.96
N ASP A 79 1.50 10.29 -2.02
CA ASP A 79 0.10 10.59 -1.75
C ASP A 79 -0.75 10.30 -3.00
N THR A 80 -2.05 10.13 -2.81
CA THR A 80 -2.95 9.66 -3.86
C THR A 80 -4.38 9.85 -3.40
N ALA A 81 -5.27 10.23 -4.32
CA ALA A 81 -6.70 10.39 -4.13
C ALA A 81 -7.54 9.49 -5.05
N ILE A 82 -6.93 8.76 -5.99
CA ILE A 82 -7.66 7.97 -6.99
C ILE A 82 -8.61 6.96 -6.35
N LEU A 83 -9.89 7.06 -6.71
CA LEU A 83 -10.86 5.99 -6.59
C LEU A 83 -10.81 5.20 -7.90
N LEU A 84 -10.43 3.92 -7.84
CA LEU A 84 -10.43 3.10 -9.05
C LEU A 84 -11.88 2.82 -9.46
N GLU A 85 -12.16 2.74 -10.75
CA GLU A 85 -13.51 2.36 -11.22
C GLU A 85 -13.88 0.95 -10.71
N ALA A 86 -12.88 0.07 -10.55
CA ALA A 86 -13.06 -1.23 -9.92
C ALA A 86 -13.37 -1.17 -8.41
N ASP A 87 -13.09 -0.06 -7.73
CA ASP A 87 -13.46 0.16 -6.34
C ASP A 87 -14.93 0.60 -6.19
N ARG A 88 -15.62 0.87 -7.29
CA ARG A 88 -17.04 1.24 -7.33
C ARG A 88 -17.93 0.00 -7.44
N GLY A 89 -19.17 0.14 -6.98
CA GLY A 89 -20.20 -0.88 -7.09
C GLY A 89 -20.22 -1.89 -5.96
N GLU A 90 -21.08 -2.89 -6.10
CA GLU A 90 -21.29 -3.93 -5.09
C GLU A 90 -20.08 -4.84 -4.95
N ILE A 91 -19.64 -5.05 -3.71
CA ILE A 91 -18.69 -6.09 -3.37
C ILE A 91 -19.47 -7.33 -2.92
N ARG A 92 -19.21 -8.47 -3.58
CA ARG A 92 -19.74 -9.77 -3.13
C ARG A 92 -19.07 -10.19 -1.84
N VAL A 93 -19.77 -10.96 -1.01
CA VAL A 93 -19.27 -11.43 0.30
C VAL A 93 -17.91 -12.12 0.17
N GLU A 94 -17.71 -12.93 -0.87
CA GLU A 94 -16.45 -13.63 -1.10
C GLU A 94 -15.32 -12.68 -1.48
N GLU A 95 -15.62 -11.59 -2.19
CA GLU A 95 -14.64 -10.57 -2.54
C GLU A 95 -14.27 -9.73 -1.32
N PHE A 96 -15.25 -9.34 -0.50
CA PHE A 96 -15.00 -8.66 0.78
C PHE A 96 -14.08 -9.51 1.67
N LYS A 97 -14.42 -10.79 1.87
CA LYS A 97 -13.60 -11.71 2.68
C LYS A 97 -12.17 -11.81 2.15
N ARG A 98 -11.98 -11.97 0.84
CA ARG A 98 -10.64 -12.00 0.22
C ARG A 98 -9.85 -10.71 0.45
N LEU A 99 -10.49 -9.54 0.34
CA LEU A 99 -9.83 -8.26 0.57
C LEU A 99 -9.47 -8.05 2.05
N ALA A 100 -10.36 -8.46 2.96
CA ALA A 100 -10.11 -8.40 4.40
C ALA A 100 -8.97 -9.35 4.81
N ASP A 101 -8.96 -10.58 4.30
CA ASP A 101 -7.88 -11.55 4.54
C ASP A 101 -6.54 -11.06 3.98
N LEU A 102 -6.56 -10.41 2.81
CA LEU A 102 -5.36 -9.82 2.22
C LEU A 102 -4.86 -8.61 3.03
N ALA A 103 -5.75 -7.78 3.57
CA ALA A 103 -5.40 -6.69 4.47
C ALA A 103 -4.82 -7.20 5.81
N ARG A 104 -5.33 -8.33 6.31
CA ARG A 104 -4.78 -9.04 7.46
C ARG A 104 -3.39 -9.59 7.18
N TYR A 105 -3.21 -10.28 6.06
CA TYR A 105 -1.91 -10.81 5.62
C TYR A 105 -0.87 -9.69 5.40
N SER A 106 -1.30 -8.55 4.84
CA SER A 106 -0.48 -7.35 4.70
C SER A 106 0.00 -6.81 6.05
N LYS A 107 -0.89 -6.72 7.04
CA LYS A 107 -0.52 -6.35 8.41
C LYS A 107 0.50 -7.32 9.01
N GLU A 108 0.29 -8.63 8.87
CA GLU A 108 1.20 -9.63 9.43
C GLU A 108 2.60 -9.55 8.79
N THR A 109 2.63 -9.35 7.46
CA THR A 109 3.87 -9.16 6.72
C THR A 109 4.59 -7.88 7.16
N PHE A 110 3.85 -6.77 7.34
CA PHE A 110 4.39 -5.49 7.80
C PHE A 110 4.95 -5.56 9.22
N VAL A 111 4.20 -6.17 10.15
CA VAL A 111 4.64 -6.39 11.53
C VAL A 111 5.90 -7.27 11.53
N LYS A 112 5.93 -8.36 10.76
CA LYS A 112 7.12 -9.23 10.65
C LYS A 112 8.35 -8.48 10.17
N LEU A 113 8.21 -7.64 9.13
CA LEU A 113 9.29 -6.78 8.67
C LEU A 113 9.78 -5.90 9.82
N TYR A 114 8.88 -5.14 10.44
CA TYR A 114 9.24 -4.20 11.51
C TYR A 114 9.90 -4.87 12.72
N THR A 115 9.34 -5.98 13.22
CA THR A 115 9.86 -6.66 14.41
C THR A 115 11.25 -7.26 14.17
N SER A 116 11.52 -7.73 12.95
CA SER A 116 12.85 -8.25 12.57
C SER A 116 13.94 -7.17 12.45
N THR A 117 13.59 -5.88 12.39
CA THR A 117 14.56 -4.81 12.15
C THR A 117 15.39 -4.46 13.40
N GLN A 118 16.65 -4.09 13.20
CA GLN A 118 17.51 -3.47 14.20
C GLN A 118 17.70 -1.98 13.88
N HIS A 119 18.30 -1.21 14.80
CA HIS A 119 18.64 0.21 14.58
C HIS A 119 17.46 1.06 14.06
N LYS A 120 16.29 0.91 14.70
CA LYS A 120 15.02 1.50 14.24
C LYS A 120 15.00 3.04 14.20
N ASP A 121 15.86 3.67 15.00
CA ASP A 121 16.01 5.13 15.12
C ASP A 121 17.11 5.71 14.24
N TRP A 122 17.80 4.87 13.45
CA TRP A 122 18.85 5.33 12.55
C TRP A 122 18.29 6.24 11.45
N ILE A 123 19.03 7.31 11.14
CA ILE A 123 18.69 8.32 10.15
C ILE A 123 19.73 8.28 9.02
N ASP A 124 19.25 8.19 7.78
CA ASP A 124 20.07 8.47 6.60
C ASP A 124 20.08 9.98 6.33
N GLU A 125 21.10 10.68 6.82
CA GLU A 125 21.23 12.14 6.65
C GLU A 125 21.19 12.57 5.16
N SER A 126 21.65 11.70 4.25
CA SER A 126 21.63 11.98 2.81
C SER A 126 20.23 11.96 2.18
N ARG A 127 19.21 11.51 2.93
CA ARG A 127 17.83 11.37 2.46
C ARG A 127 16.82 12.26 3.17
N ILE A 128 17.28 13.19 4.01
CA ILE A 128 16.42 14.20 4.63
C ILE A 128 15.84 15.08 3.52
N ARG A 129 14.52 15.01 3.33
CA ARG A 129 13.77 15.80 2.35
C ARG A 129 12.50 16.37 2.99
N LYS A 130 12.20 17.64 2.71
CA LYS A 130 10.91 18.25 3.05
C LYS A 130 9.84 17.68 2.12
N THR A 131 8.72 17.26 2.69
CA THR A 131 7.51 16.86 1.95
C THR A 131 6.37 17.81 2.26
N PHE A 132 5.27 17.73 1.51
CA PHE A 132 4.08 18.57 1.77
C PHE A 132 3.53 18.41 3.19
N TYR A 133 3.65 17.22 3.79
CA TYR A 133 3.17 16.90 5.13
C TYR A 133 4.22 17.14 6.24
N GLY A 134 5.34 17.82 5.95
CA GLY A 134 6.46 18.04 6.86
C GLY A 134 7.68 17.17 6.55
N ASP A 135 8.53 16.90 7.54
CA ASP A 135 9.66 15.98 7.37
C ASP A 135 9.15 14.55 7.14
N ASN A 136 9.51 13.95 6.00
CA ASN A 136 9.23 12.54 5.71
C ASN A 136 9.68 11.67 6.90
N PRO A 137 8.96 10.60 7.31
CA PRO A 137 9.41 9.78 8.42
C PRO A 137 10.83 9.27 8.15
N ALA A 138 11.78 9.77 8.95
CA ALA A 138 13.21 9.62 8.66
C ALA A 138 13.79 8.29 9.16
N THR A 139 13.04 7.60 10.04
CA THR A 139 13.47 6.38 10.72
C THR A 139 12.44 5.26 10.54
N ILE A 140 12.87 4.01 10.72
CA ILE A 140 11.98 2.84 10.68
C ILE A 140 10.89 2.97 11.75
N GLN A 141 11.25 3.45 12.95
CA GLN A 141 10.33 3.71 14.05
C GLN A 141 9.22 4.69 13.63
N ARG A 142 9.60 5.86 13.08
CA ARG A 142 8.62 6.88 12.64
C ARG A 142 7.74 6.38 11.49
N ILE A 143 8.28 5.57 10.58
CA ILE A 143 7.48 4.96 9.52
C ILE A 143 6.43 4.03 10.14
N PHE A 144 6.82 3.16 11.06
CA PHE A 144 5.89 2.24 11.72
C PHE A 144 4.80 2.99 12.49
N ASP A 145 5.17 4.00 13.27
CA ASP A 145 4.22 4.82 14.03
C ASP A 145 3.23 5.55 13.11
N HIS A 146 3.69 6.02 11.94
CA HIS A 146 2.82 6.63 10.93
C HIS A 146 1.78 5.63 10.39
N VAL A 147 2.21 4.43 9.97
CA VAL A 147 1.29 3.39 9.47
C VAL A 147 0.30 2.97 10.56
N ARG A 148 0.74 2.84 11.81
CA ARG A 148 -0.14 2.56 12.96
C ARG A 148 -1.25 3.58 13.09
N ASN A 149 -0.91 4.86 13.05
CA ASN A 149 -1.88 5.92 13.27
C ASN A 149 -2.82 6.13 12.06
N CYS A 150 -2.36 5.83 10.85
CA CYS A 150 -3.17 5.96 9.63
C CYS A 150 -4.31 4.94 9.52
N GLN A 151 -4.38 3.93 10.40
CA GLN A 151 -5.46 2.95 10.32
C GLN A 151 -6.84 3.60 10.56
N PHE A 152 -6.91 4.43 11.60
CA PHE A 152 -8.10 5.20 11.96
C PHE A 152 -8.44 6.27 10.92
N TYR A 153 -7.42 6.86 10.29
CA TYR A 153 -7.60 7.81 9.20
C TYR A 153 -8.43 7.21 8.06
N TYR A 154 -8.27 5.93 7.72
CA TYR A 154 -9.04 5.31 6.64
C TYR A 154 -10.48 4.95 7.05
N LEU A 155 -10.70 4.53 8.30
CA LEU A 155 -12.05 4.28 8.83
C LEU A 155 -12.89 5.56 8.83
N SER A 156 -12.30 6.68 9.23
CA SER A 156 -13.02 7.95 9.31
C SER A 156 -13.52 8.45 7.95
N ARG A 157 -12.87 8.03 6.85
CA ARG A 157 -13.29 8.39 5.47
C ARG A 157 -14.62 7.80 5.06
N ILE A 158 -15.10 6.78 5.78
CA ILE A 158 -16.41 6.17 5.56
C ILE A 158 -17.32 6.33 6.80
N GLY A 159 -17.04 7.34 7.64
CA GLY A 159 -17.86 7.67 8.80
C GLY A 159 -17.71 6.74 9.99
N ILE A 160 -16.71 5.85 10.01
CA ILE A 160 -16.45 4.99 11.16
C ILE A 160 -15.43 5.67 12.07
N THR A 161 -15.83 5.94 13.30
CA THR A 161 -14.93 6.46 14.35
C THR A 161 -14.42 5.32 15.22
N GLU A 162 -13.15 5.39 15.59
CA GLU A 162 -12.49 4.44 16.47
C GLU A 162 -11.44 5.16 17.32
N GLU A 163 -11.28 4.72 18.57
CA GLU A 163 -10.28 5.28 19.48
C GLU A 163 -8.87 4.75 19.16
N MET A 164 -7.89 5.63 19.31
CA MET A 164 -6.48 5.26 19.10
C MET A 164 -5.93 4.50 20.31
N ASP A 165 -6.18 3.20 20.37
CA ASP A 165 -5.74 2.33 21.45
C ASP A 165 -5.10 1.01 20.98
N GLY A 166 -4.31 0.39 21.84
CA GLY A 166 -3.70 -0.92 21.60
C GLY A 166 -2.54 -0.93 20.60
N ASP A 167 -2.09 -2.14 20.26
CA ASP A 167 -1.00 -2.34 19.31
C ASP A 167 -1.48 -2.31 17.84
N PHE A 168 -0.53 -2.30 16.91
CA PHE A 168 -0.82 -2.22 15.47
C PHE A 168 -1.72 -3.36 14.96
N ALA A 169 -1.46 -4.58 15.43
CA ALA A 169 -2.10 -5.78 14.93
C ALA A 169 -3.53 -5.87 15.45
N ASP A 170 -3.73 -5.66 16.75
CA ASP A 170 -5.04 -5.62 17.38
C ASP A 170 -5.91 -4.52 16.77
N THR A 171 -5.31 -3.34 16.52
CA THR A 171 -6.00 -2.23 15.84
C THR A 171 -6.49 -2.65 14.45
N ARG A 172 -5.66 -3.35 13.66
CA ARG A 172 -6.06 -3.83 12.33
C ARG A 172 -7.23 -4.79 12.41
N GLU A 173 -7.23 -5.71 13.36
CA GLU A 173 -8.34 -6.66 13.51
C GLU A 173 -9.64 -5.95 13.88
N ARG A 174 -9.62 -5.03 14.87
CA ARG A 174 -10.80 -4.22 15.22
C ARG A 174 -11.30 -3.40 14.02
N CYS A 175 -10.40 -2.81 13.24
CA CYS A 175 -10.74 -2.12 12.01
C CYS A 175 -11.47 -3.04 11.01
N LEU A 176 -10.95 -4.25 10.80
CA LEU A 176 -11.56 -5.23 9.88
C LEU A 176 -12.91 -5.75 10.39
N GLU A 177 -13.09 -5.92 11.70
CA GLU A 177 -14.37 -6.26 12.33
C GLU A 177 -15.41 -5.15 12.10
N LYS A 178 -15.05 -3.89 12.33
CA LYS A 178 -15.92 -2.74 12.07
C LYS A 178 -16.29 -2.61 10.59
N LEU A 179 -15.33 -2.84 9.68
CA LEU A 179 -15.62 -2.88 8.25
C LEU A 179 -16.53 -4.04 7.87
N GLY A 180 -16.42 -5.19 8.56
CA GLY A 180 -17.32 -6.32 8.41
C GLY A 180 -18.74 -6.00 8.85
N ALA A 181 -18.93 -5.37 10.01
CA ALA A 181 -20.23 -4.91 10.48
C ALA A 181 -20.83 -3.88 9.52
N PHE A 182 -20.05 -2.88 9.12
CA PHE A 182 -20.47 -1.85 8.18
C PHE A 182 -20.87 -2.43 6.81
N TYR A 183 -20.14 -3.43 6.32
CA TYR A 183 -20.49 -4.17 5.10
C TYR A 183 -21.88 -4.82 5.21
N MET A 184 -22.16 -5.49 6.33
CA MET A 184 -23.43 -6.18 6.56
C MET A 184 -24.62 -5.21 6.68
N GLU A 185 -24.39 -4.00 7.18
CA GLU A 185 -25.44 -2.98 7.35
C GLU A 185 -25.77 -2.24 6.05
N ASN A 186 -24.77 -2.02 5.18
CA ASN A 186 -24.88 -1.05 4.07
C ASN A 186 -24.79 -1.69 2.67
N ASN A 187 -24.71 -3.02 2.55
CA ASN A 187 -24.54 -3.77 1.30
C ASN A 187 -23.40 -3.24 0.40
N ASN A 188 -22.41 -2.58 1.00
CA ASN A 188 -21.27 -1.99 0.30
C ASN A 188 -21.61 -0.94 -0.80
N LEU A 189 -22.83 -0.41 -0.85
CA LEU A 189 -23.23 0.57 -1.87
C LEU A 189 -22.89 2.02 -1.49
N ALA A 190 -22.53 2.25 -0.23
CA ALA A 190 -22.24 3.58 0.27
C ALA A 190 -20.96 4.16 -0.35
N MET A 191 -21.09 5.39 -0.87
CA MET A 191 -19.99 6.21 -1.32
C MET A 191 -19.93 7.45 -0.44
N PHE A 192 -18.74 7.79 0.00
CA PHE A 192 -18.48 8.91 0.88
C PHE A 192 -17.62 9.94 0.16
N GLU A 193 -17.79 11.21 0.51
CA GLU A 193 -16.93 12.28 0.04
C GLU A 193 -16.37 13.00 1.26
N GLU A 194 -15.05 13.16 1.29
CA GLU A 194 -14.36 13.80 2.40
C GLU A 194 -13.19 14.61 1.82
N ASN A 195 -13.20 15.92 2.03
CA ASN A 195 -12.26 16.89 1.45
C ASN A 195 -12.11 16.77 -0.09
N GLY A 196 -13.21 16.48 -0.79
CA GLY A 196 -13.22 16.30 -2.25
C GLY A 196 -12.64 14.98 -2.75
N GLU A 197 -12.29 14.05 -1.86
CA GLU A 197 -11.91 12.69 -2.22
C GLU A 197 -13.08 11.72 -2.02
N LEU A 198 -13.35 10.89 -3.02
CA LEU A 198 -14.38 9.85 -2.95
C LEU A 198 -13.85 8.57 -2.31
N TRP A 199 -14.64 8.00 -1.41
CA TRP A 199 -14.31 6.81 -0.63
C TRP A 199 -15.38 5.75 -0.73
N THR A 200 -14.93 4.50 -0.86
CA THR A 200 -15.75 3.29 -0.75
C THR A 200 -15.05 2.35 0.23
N LEU A 201 -15.81 1.41 0.79
CA LEU A 201 -15.25 0.36 1.63
C LEU A 201 -14.14 -0.42 0.88
N LYS A 202 -14.34 -0.71 -0.41
CA LYS A 202 -13.31 -1.35 -1.25
C LYS A 202 -12.01 -0.57 -1.27
N LYS A 203 -12.11 0.76 -1.45
CA LYS A 203 -10.96 1.66 -1.44
C LYS A 203 -10.27 1.64 -0.07
N VAL A 204 -11.02 1.65 1.03
CA VAL A 204 -10.46 1.53 2.39
C VAL A 204 -9.62 0.26 2.55
N LEU A 205 -10.15 -0.92 2.18
CA LEU A 205 -9.40 -2.19 2.25
C LEU A 205 -8.16 -2.17 1.35
N ARG A 206 -8.28 -1.64 0.12
CA ARG A 206 -7.14 -1.47 -0.79
C ARG A 206 -6.09 -0.53 -0.22
N ARG A 207 -6.49 0.52 0.49
CA ARG A 207 -5.59 1.50 1.11
C ARG A 207 -4.79 0.91 2.26
N PHE A 208 -5.37 0.04 3.09
CA PHE A 208 -4.58 -0.70 4.08
C PHE A 208 -3.44 -1.47 3.43
N ILE A 209 -3.74 -2.27 2.41
CA ILE A 209 -2.74 -3.11 1.74
C ILE A 209 -1.69 -2.25 1.04
N TRP A 210 -2.11 -1.19 0.35
CA TRP A 210 -1.21 -0.26 -0.31
C TRP A 210 -0.29 0.46 0.69
N HIS A 211 -0.83 0.97 1.79
CA HIS A 211 -0.12 1.78 2.78
C HIS A 211 0.94 0.95 3.49
N ASP A 212 0.59 -0.26 3.93
CA ASP A 212 1.53 -1.23 4.49
C ASP A 212 2.68 -1.49 3.49
N ARG A 213 2.35 -1.79 2.22
CA ARG A 213 3.35 -2.14 1.19
C ARG A 213 4.27 -0.97 0.85
N ILE A 214 3.74 0.25 0.71
CA ILE A 214 4.56 1.41 0.33
C ILE A 214 5.52 1.83 1.44
N HIS A 215 5.08 1.74 2.69
CA HIS A 215 5.91 2.01 3.85
C HIS A 215 6.87 0.87 4.17
N ALA A 216 6.48 -0.40 3.95
CA ALA A 216 7.40 -1.52 3.97
C ALA A 216 8.55 -1.31 2.97
N LYS A 217 8.24 -0.91 1.74
CA LYS A 217 9.26 -0.60 0.72
C LYS A 217 10.18 0.53 1.14
N ALA A 218 9.70 1.51 1.92
CA ALA A 218 10.52 2.56 2.49
C ALA A 218 11.46 2.00 3.58
N ILE A 219 10.95 1.16 4.49
CA ILE A 219 11.75 0.46 5.51
C ILE A 219 12.82 -0.41 4.84
N THR A 220 12.47 -1.25 3.86
CA THR A 220 13.43 -2.10 3.14
C THR A 220 14.55 -1.28 2.48
N ARG A 221 14.26 -0.06 2.00
CA ARG A 221 15.28 0.84 1.45
C ARG A 221 16.21 1.43 2.51
N ILE A 222 15.75 1.57 3.75
CA ILE A 222 16.58 1.98 4.88
C ILE A 222 17.46 0.81 5.31
N LEU A 223 16.89 -0.39 5.45
CA LEU A 223 17.63 -1.61 5.77
C LEU A 223 18.73 -1.92 4.74
N GLU A 224 18.41 -1.81 3.44
CA GLU A 224 19.41 -1.96 2.38
C GLU A 224 20.54 -0.94 2.49
N ARG A 225 20.23 0.29 2.91
CA ARG A 225 21.25 1.31 3.13
C ARG A 225 22.11 1.01 4.35
N GLN A 226 21.50 0.59 5.46
CA GLN A 226 22.22 0.14 6.65
C GLN A 226 23.17 -1.01 6.31
N ARG A 227 22.71 -1.98 5.51
CA ARG A 227 23.53 -3.09 5.02
C ARG A 227 24.73 -2.63 4.18
N GLN A 228 24.50 -1.73 3.22
CA GLN A 228 25.56 -1.16 2.38
C GLN A 228 26.62 -0.38 3.17
N LEU A 229 26.24 0.16 4.34
CA LEU A 229 27.13 0.89 5.24
C LEU A 229 27.77 0.00 6.31
N GLY A 230 27.46 -1.30 6.34
CA GLY A 230 27.98 -2.24 7.36
C GLY A 230 27.39 -2.05 8.76
N ILE A 231 26.24 -1.39 8.87
CA ILE A 231 25.51 -1.23 10.15
C ILE A 231 24.80 -2.52 10.54
N ILE A 232 24.30 -3.25 9.54
CA ILE A 232 23.71 -4.59 9.68
C ILE A 232 24.31 -5.50 8.61
N ASP A 233 24.41 -6.80 8.89
CA ASP A 233 24.93 -7.77 7.91
C ASP A 233 23.86 -8.22 6.90
N ALA A 234 22.64 -8.41 7.38
CA ALA A 234 21.51 -8.90 6.60
C ALA A 234 20.18 -8.37 7.16
N TYR A 235 19.12 -8.51 6.36
CA TYR A 235 17.75 -8.21 6.77
C TYR A 235 16.76 -9.10 5.99
N ASP A 236 15.59 -9.33 6.58
CA ASP A 236 14.48 -9.99 5.92
C ASP A 236 13.67 -9.00 5.09
N ASP A 237 13.26 -9.41 3.89
CA ASP A 237 12.34 -8.65 3.03
C ASP A 237 11.10 -9.51 2.71
N PRO A 238 10.14 -9.63 3.65
CA PRO A 238 9.00 -10.51 3.48
C PRO A 238 8.02 -10.05 2.38
N PHE A 239 8.17 -8.82 1.87
CA PHE A 239 7.41 -8.32 0.70
C PHE A 239 8.16 -8.48 -0.64
N HIS A 240 9.42 -8.94 -0.61
CA HIS A 240 10.28 -9.14 -1.79
C HIS A 240 10.53 -7.89 -2.65
N PHE A 241 10.65 -6.70 -2.06
CA PHE A 241 10.93 -5.48 -2.81
C PHE A 241 12.36 -5.37 -3.37
N MET A 242 13.33 -5.90 -2.65
CA MET A 242 14.75 -5.94 -3.02
C MET A 242 15.13 -7.35 -3.45
N LYS A 243 16.06 -7.46 -4.40
CA LYS A 243 16.72 -8.74 -4.66
C LYS A 243 17.67 -8.99 -3.50
N THR A 244 17.41 -10.00 -2.69
CA THR A 244 18.46 -10.53 -1.82
C THR A 244 19.56 -11.06 -2.73
N THR A 245 20.71 -10.39 -2.74
CA THR A 245 21.94 -11.02 -3.21
C THR A 245 22.28 -12.04 -2.13
N ASN A 246 21.87 -13.30 -2.34
CA ASN A 246 22.52 -14.39 -1.62
C ASN A 246 24.01 -14.28 -1.96
N GLY A 247 24.84 -14.15 -0.92
CA GLY A 247 26.30 -14.07 -1.05
C GLY A 247 26.88 -15.27 -1.78
#